data_AF-A0A5C5XFQ8-F1
#
_entry.id   AF-A0A5C5XFQ8-F1
#
_cell.length_a   1.000
_cell.length_b   1.000
_cell.length_c   1.000
_cell.angle_alpha   90.00
_cell.angle_beta   90.00
_cell.angle_gamma   90.00
#
_symmetry.space_group_name_H-M   'P 1'
#
loop_
_entity.id
_entity.type
_entity.pdbx_description
1 polymer ?
#
loop_
_entity_poly.entity_id
_entity_poly.type
_entity_poly.pdbx_seq_one_letter_code
_entity_poly.pdbx_strand_id
1 'polypeptide(L)'
;MSINYSQQEWDQLVAKFPSGTQMTGTVRDQQHYGVWVTLDKLPKVPALLEIIHFQIRETDPKHRITFPEDYPAVGTKIVSRIMVWAEKPDQVRLTQLSYEEKMMLEIPSNFEWLKPWEPYSDEGNFVLNEFHIEICENHTLFGMNVRVVGRRSDCDDVLFITDDLQKPIVVVHLTWTGKVETDPTWPDTRIFKGWQDLIDRCLIEDHRKYLLDE
;
A
#
# COMPACT_ATOMS: atom_id res chain seq x y z
N MET A 1 -9.15 19.85 9.99
CA MET A 1 -9.22 21.22 9.47
C MET A 1 -9.31 21.11 7.97
N SER A 2 -10.43 21.52 7.37
CA SER A 2 -10.57 21.52 5.91
C SER A 2 -9.62 22.53 5.30
N ILE A 3 -8.96 22.13 4.22
CA ILE A 3 -7.97 22.93 3.52
C ILE A 3 -8.69 23.94 2.64
N ASN A 4 -8.23 25.20 2.66
CA ASN A 4 -8.73 26.26 1.80
C ASN A 4 -7.72 26.55 0.69
N TYR A 5 -7.41 25.55 -0.15
CA TYR A 5 -6.72 25.79 -1.41
C TYR A 5 -7.74 25.70 -2.53
N SER A 6 -7.72 26.67 -3.44
CA SER A 6 -8.33 26.50 -4.75
C SER A 6 -7.56 25.47 -5.57
N GLN A 7 -8.20 24.90 -6.60
CA GLN A 7 -7.51 23.97 -7.52
C GLN A 7 -6.27 24.62 -8.15
N GLN A 8 -6.36 25.91 -8.51
CA GLN A 8 -5.24 26.63 -9.10
C GLN A 8 -4.04 26.75 -8.15
N GLU A 9 -4.27 27.06 -6.87
CA GLU A 9 -3.20 27.11 -5.86
C GLU A 9 -2.61 25.72 -5.62
N TRP A 10 -3.44 24.68 -5.63
CA TRP A 10 -3.00 23.30 -5.51
C TRP A 10 -2.10 22.88 -6.67
N ASP A 11 -2.52 23.13 -7.92
CA ASP A 11 -1.73 22.82 -9.11
C ASP A 11 -0.37 23.55 -9.09
N GLN A 12 -0.32 24.79 -8.59
CA GLN A 12 0.93 25.53 -8.39
C GLN A 12 1.84 24.88 -7.34
N LEU A 13 1.27 24.34 -6.26
CA LEU A 13 2.04 23.58 -5.26
C LEU A 13 2.59 22.29 -5.85
N VAL A 14 1.77 21.53 -6.60
CA VAL A 14 2.18 20.29 -7.27
C VAL A 14 3.32 20.57 -8.24
N ALA A 15 3.21 21.63 -9.06
CA ALA A 15 4.27 22.02 -10.00
C ALA A 15 5.57 22.45 -9.30
N LYS A 16 5.46 23.13 -8.15
CA LYS A 16 6.63 23.59 -7.37
C LYS A 16 7.31 22.48 -6.57
N PHE A 17 6.55 21.49 -6.12
CA PHE A 17 7.00 20.37 -5.30
C PHE A 17 6.53 19.05 -5.93
N PRO A 18 7.07 18.65 -7.08
CA PRO A 18 6.66 17.43 -7.77
C PRO A 18 7.01 16.17 -6.97
N SER A 19 6.45 15.02 -7.37
CA SER A 19 6.83 13.71 -6.81
C SER A 19 8.34 13.51 -6.84
N GLY A 20 8.88 12.92 -5.77
CA GLY A 20 10.30 12.76 -5.51
C GLY A 20 10.95 13.92 -4.75
N THR A 21 10.29 15.08 -4.63
CA THR A 21 10.83 16.22 -3.87
C THR A 21 11.05 15.83 -2.41
N GLN A 22 12.28 16.01 -1.92
CA GLN A 22 12.61 15.77 -0.52
C GLN A 22 12.01 16.85 0.38
N MET A 23 11.36 16.41 1.45
CA MET A 23 10.70 17.24 2.44
C MET A 23 11.20 16.87 3.84
N THR A 24 11.27 17.87 4.70
CA THR A 24 11.45 17.69 6.14
C THR A 24 10.14 18.04 6.84
N GLY A 25 9.85 17.34 7.93
CA GLY A 25 8.66 17.62 8.72
C GLY A 25 8.73 16.99 10.10
N THR A 26 7.71 17.27 10.91
CA THR A 26 7.59 16.78 12.28
C THR A 26 6.36 15.90 12.41
N VAL A 27 6.51 14.71 13.01
CA VAL A 27 5.38 13.81 13.27
C VAL A 27 4.40 14.50 14.23
N ARG A 28 3.14 14.63 13.80
CA ARG A 28 2.07 15.28 14.59
C ARG A 28 1.11 14.29 15.24
N ASP A 29 0.95 13.11 14.64
CA ASP A 29 -0.01 12.10 15.07
C ASP A 29 0.35 10.73 14.50
N GLN A 30 0.09 9.66 15.25
CA GLN A 30 0.38 8.28 14.87
C GLN A 30 -0.93 7.49 14.75
N GLN A 31 -1.06 6.72 13.66
CA GLN A 31 -2.22 5.89 13.37
C GLN A 31 -1.73 4.49 13.03
N HIS A 32 -2.56 3.46 13.21
CA HIS A 32 -2.17 2.08 12.88
C HIS A 32 -1.70 1.90 11.42
N TYR A 33 -2.15 2.76 10.50
CA TYR A 33 -1.76 2.73 9.08
C TYR A 33 -0.59 3.64 8.72
N GLY A 34 -0.09 4.49 9.63
CA GLY A 34 1.01 5.41 9.34
C GLY A 34 1.08 6.64 10.24
N VAL A 35 1.93 7.60 9.90
CA VAL A 35 2.10 8.84 10.66
C VAL A 35 1.70 10.06 9.85
N TRP A 36 0.98 10.97 10.51
CA TRP A 36 0.74 12.29 9.97
C TRP A 36 1.90 13.21 10.30
N VAL A 37 2.32 14.00 9.31
CA VAL A 37 3.52 14.84 9.36
C VAL A 37 3.14 16.28 9.04
N THR A 38 3.58 17.21 9.88
CA THR A 38 3.56 18.65 9.55
C THR A 38 4.83 18.97 8.78
N LEU A 39 4.71 19.26 7.48
CA LEU A 39 5.84 19.58 6.60
C LEU A 39 6.36 20.99 6.87
N ASP A 40 7.68 21.16 6.98
CA ASP A 40 8.32 22.45 7.31
C ASP A 40 7.99 23.53 6.25
N LYS A 41 7.99 23.15 4.97
CA LYS A 41 7.70 24.06 3.84
C LYS A 41 6.20 24.18 3.53
N LEU A 42 5.38 23.26 4.01
CA LEU A 42 3.94 23.14 3.69
C LEU A 42 3.12 22.79 4.94
N PRO A 43 3.18 23.60 6.01
CA PRO A 43 2.63 23.21 7.32
C PRO A 43 1.10 23.06 7.36
N LYS A 44 0.40 23.59 6.34
CA LYS A 44 -1.06 23.53 6.22
C LYS A 44 -1.55 22.35 5.36
N VAL A 45 -0.66 21.66 4.65
CA VAL A 45 -1.01 20.49 3.83
C VAL A 45 -0.92 19.24 4.71
N PRO A 46 -2.02 18.49 4.91
CA PRO A 46 -1.97 17.18 5.53
C PRO A 46 -1.05 16.26 4.74
N ALA A 47 -0.04 15.72 5.40
CA ALA A 47 0.90 14.79 4.81
C ALA A 47 0.89 13.47 5.57
N LEU A 48 0.64 12.37 4.89
CA LEU A 48 0.61 11.03 5.47
C LEU A 48 1.81 10.22 4.94
N LEU A 49 2.57 9.64 5.86
CA LEU A 49 3.53 8.57 5.59
C LEU A 49 2.89 7.25 6.05
N GLU A 50 2.43 6.43 5.10
CA GLU A 50 1.83 5.14 5.40
C GLU A 50 2.89 4.12 5.86
N ILE A 51 2.47 3.12 6.63
CA ILE A 51 3.37 2.13 7.26
C ILE A 51 4.27 1.43 6.24
N ILE A 52 3.70 1.09 5.07
CA ILE A 52 4.41 0.43 3.96
C ILE A 52 5.45 1.32 3.26
N HIS A 53 5.52 2.60 3.61
CA HIS A 53 6.41 3.59 3.00
C HIS A 53 7.50 4.12 3.95
N PHE A 54 7.57 3.58 5.16
CA PHE A 54 8.73 3.81 6.03
C PHE A 54 10.00 3.22 5.42
N GLN A 55 11.14 3.79 5.79
CA GLN A 55 12.44 3.31 5.33
C GLN A 55 12.71 1.91 5.88
N ILE A 56 13.24 1.03 5.01
CA ILE A 56 13.73 -0.28 5.42
C ILE A 56 15.03 -0.10 6.21
N ARG A 57 15.10 -0.74 7.38
CA ARG A 57 16.30 -0.73 8.21
C ARG A 57 17.34 -1.63 7.54
N GLU A 58 18.37 -1.08 6.92
CA GLU A 58 19.41 -1.88 6.23
C GLU A 58 20.07 -2.92 7.14
N THR A 59 20.20 -2.63 8.43
CA THR A 59 20.77 -3.54 9.44
C THR A 59 19.85 -4.71 9.78
N ASP A 60 18.55 -4.57 9.51
CA ASP A 60 17.55 -5.61 9.69
C ASP A 60 16.46 -5.48 8.62
N PRO A 61 16.75 -5.88 7.38
CA PRO A 61 15.85 -5.69 6.24
C PRO A 61 14.60 -6.58 6.32
N LYS A 62 14.56 -7.50 7.30
CA LYS A 62 13.39 -8.35 7.58
C LYS A 62 12.53 -7.80 8.72
N HIS A 63 13.01 -6.77 9.41
CA HIS A 63 12.25 -6.11 10.46
C HIS A 63 10.98 -5.51 9.89
N ARG A 64 9.83 -5.96 10.39
CA ARG A 64 8.55 -5.38 10.05
C ARG A 64 8.20 -4.31 11.06
N ILE A 65 7.74 -3.18 10.56
CA ILE A 65 7.37 -2.05 11.40
C ILE A 65 6.03 -2.35 12.03
N THR A 66 5.96 -2.28 13.35
CA THR A 66 4.72 -2.43 14.10
C THR A 66 4.32 -1.11 14.75
N PHE A 67 3.01 -0.83 14.74
CA PHE A 67 2.45 0.27 15.51
C PHE A 67 2.14 -0.19 16.95
N PRO A 68 2.47 0.62 17.98
CA PRO A 68 3.20 1.89 17.92
C PRO A 68 4.72 1.77 18.06
N GLU A 69 5.27 0.57 18.30
CA GLU A 69 6.64 0.36 18.79
C GLU A 69 7.73 0.93 17.87
N ASP A 70 7.57 0.75 16.56
CA ASP A 70 8.58 1.17 15.58
C ASP A 70 8.33 2.56 14.99
N TYR A 71 7.18 3.15 15.31
CA TYR A 71 6.80 4.42 14.72
C TYR A 71 7.63 5.57 15.31
N PRO A 72 8.04 6.57 14.50
CA PRO A 72 8.66 7.75 15.05
C PRO A 72 7.69 8.46 16.00
N ALA A 73 8.13 8.78 17.21
CA ALA A 73 7.31 9.41 18.23
C ALA A 73 6.77 10.78 17.77
N VAL A 74 5.61 11.20 18.29
CA VAL A 74 5.09 12.55 18.08
C VAL A 74 6.13 13.60 18.50
N GLY A 75 6.33 14.61 17.66
CA GLY A 75 7.38 15.62 17.82
C GLY A 75 8.72 15.27 17.16
N THR A 76 8.90 14.04 16.67
CA THR A 76 10.12 13.62 15.97
C THR A 76 10.20 14.26 14.59
N LYS A 77 11.38 14.79 14.25
CA LYS A 77 11.68 15.24 12.87
C LYS A 77 12.02 14.06 11.98
N ILE A 78 11.44 14.03 10.78
CA ILE A 78 11.71 13.03 9.76
C ILE A 78 12.06 13.69 8.42
N VAL A 79 12.79 12.94 7.59
CA VAL A 79 13.01 13.25 6.19
C VAL A 79 12.20 12.25 5.36
N SER A 80 11.49 12.75 4.35
CA SER A 80 10.73 11.94 3.40
C SER A 80 10.76 12.58 2.02
N ARG A 81 10.14 11.94 1.03
CA ARG A 81 9.89 12.49 -0.30
C ARG A 81 8.38 12.53 -0.56
N ILE A 82 7.96 13.49 -1.38
CA ILE A 82 6.61 13.51 -1.92
C ILE A 82 6.42 12.26 -2.80
N MET A 83 5.44 11.44 -2.47
CA MET A 83 5.08 10.27 -3.25
C MET A 83 4.10 10.64 -4.35
N VAL A 84 2.94 11.14 -3.94
CA VAL A 84 1.85 11.55 -4.82
C VAL A 84 0.99 12.60 -4.13
N TRP A 85 0.43 13.50 -4.94
CA TRP A 85 -0.55 14.49 -4.50
C TRP A 85 -1.96 13.96 -4.77
N ALA A 86 -2.91 14.25 -3.89
CA ALA A 86 -4.32 14.03 -4.21
C ALA A 86 -4.73 14.88 -5.43
N GLU A 87 -5.63 14.36 -6.28
CA GLU A 87 -6.12 15.08 -7.47
C GLU A 87 -6.79 16.42 -7.11
N LYS A 88 -7.50 16.42 -5.98
CA LYS A 88 -8.15 17.59 -5.40
C LYS A 88 -7.36 18.06 -4.17
N PRO A 89 -7.52 19.33 -3.76
CA PRO A 89 -6.83 19.86 -2.59
C PRO A 89 -7.27 19.17 -1.30
N ASP A 90 -6.50 18.18 -0.87
CA ASP A 90 -6.81 17.34 0.30
C ASP A 90 -5.56 16.90 1.04
N GLN A 91 -4.66 16.16 0.39
CA GLN A 91 -3.50 15.62 1.09
C GLN A 91 -2.36 15.30 0.15
N VAL A 92 -1.18 15.12 0.73
CA VAL A 92 -0.01 14.57 0.05
C VAL A 92 0.42 13.27 0.73
N ARG A 93 0.78 12.27 -0.06
CA ARG A 93 1.40 11.05 0.43
C ARG A 93 2.91 11.19 0.41
N LEU A 94 3.55 10.64 1.43
CA LEU A 94 5.00 10.66 1.62
C LEU A 94 5.57 9.26 1.50
N THR A 95 6.86 9.19 1.15
CA THR A 95 7.62 7.95 1.20
C THR A 95 9.04 8.18 1.67
N GLN A 96 9.60 7.22 2.41
CA GLN A 96 11.03 7.18 2.75
C GLN A 96 11.78 6.11 1.96
N LEU A 97 11.09 5.32 1.15
CA LEU A 97 11.69 4.33 0.27
C LEU A 97 12.55 4.99 -0.82
N SER A 98 13.52 4.24 -1.32
CA SER A 98 14.24 4.53 -2.54
C SER A 98 13.33 4.47 -3.78
N TYR A 99 13.84 4.89 -4.92
CA TYR A 99 13.09 4.82 -6.17
C TYR A 99 12.82 3.37 -6.56
N GLU A 100 13.82 2.50 -6.41
CA GLU A 100 13.78 1.08 -6.75
C GLU A 100 12.75 0.35 -5.90
N GLU A 101 12.78 0.54 -4.59
CA GLU A 101 11.81 -0.04 -3.65
C GLU A 101 10.40 0.48 -3.92
N LYS A 102 10.26 1.80 -4.19
CA LYS A 102 8.97 2.37 -4.57
C LYS A 102 8.43 1.74 -5.85
N MET A 103 9.26 1.57 -6.89
CA MET A 103 8.82 0.96 -8.16
C MET A 103 8.38 -0.50 -8.00
N MET A 104 8.86 -1.21 -6.98
CA MET A 104 8.37 -2.56 -6.66
C MET A 104 6.98 -2.55 -6.02
N LEU A 105 6.65 -1.50 -5.25
CA LEU A 105 5.43 -1.41 -4.44
C LEU A 105 4.33 -0.52 -5.05
N GLU A 106 4.53 0.01 -6.25
CA GLU A 106 3.57 0.85 -6.94
C GLU A 106 3.05 0.17 -8.20
N ILE A 107 1.76 0.36 -8.50
CA ILE A 107 1.17 -0.13 -9.75
C ILE A 107 1.81 0.65 -10.90
N PRO A 108 2.40 -0.01 -11.92
CA PRO A 108 2.94 0.67 -13.08
C PRO A 108 1.86 1.49 -13.78
N SER A 109 2.19 2.70 -14.23
CA SER A 109 1.22 3.57 -14.90
C SER A 109 0.67 3.00 -16.21
N ASN A 110 1.39 2.06 -16.82
CA ASN A 110 0.99 1.32 -18.02
C ASN A 110 0.43 -0.08 -17.69
N PHE A 111 0.10 -0.35 -16.43
CA PHE A 111 -0.49 -1.62 -16.03
C PHE A 111 -1.92 -1.73 -16.56
N GLU A 112 -2.21 -2.82 -17.26
CA GLU A 112 -3.53 -3.10 -17.83
C GLU A 112 -4.23 -4.20 -17.03
N TRP A 113 -5.42 -3.89 -16.53
CA TRP A 113 -6.28 -4.87 -15.85
C TRP A 113 -6.94 -5.77 -16.89
N LEU A 114 -6.66 -7.07 -16.81
CA LEU A 114 -7.29 -8.09 -17.64
C LEU A 114 -8.45 -8.74 -16.87
N LYS A 115 -9.65 -8.76 -17.43
CA LYS A 115 -10.79 -9.45 -16.80
C LYS A 115 -10.42 -10.91 -16.49
N PRO A 116 -10.80 -11.47 -15.33
CA PRO A 116 -11.75 -10.94 -14.35
C PRO A 116 -11.12 -10.03 -13.30
N TRP A 117 -9.82 -9.70 -13.41
CA TRP A 117 -9.17 -8.78 -12.48
C TRP A 117 -9.66 -7.34 -12.68
N GLU A 118 -9.90 -6.65 -11.58
CA GLU A 118 -10.30 -5.25 -11.55
C GLU A 118 -9.58 -4.48 -10.44
N PRO A 119 -9.32 -3.17 -10.66
CA PRO A 119 -8.73 -2.34 -9.62
C PRO A 119 -9.64 -2.30 -8.40
N TYR A 120 -9.04 -2.38 -7.21
CA TYR A 120 -9.80 -2.27 -5.97
C TYR A 120 -10.14 -0.81 -5.71
N SER A 121 -11.43 -0.50 -5.61
CA SER A 121 -11.95 0.86 -5.39
C SER A 121 -12.82 0.98 -4.13
N ASP A 122 -12.98 -0.10 -3.35
CA ASP A 122 -13.86 -0.10 -2.18
C ASP A 122 -13.23 0.64 -0.99
N GLU A 123 -13.96 1.63 -0.49
CA GLU A 123 -13.56 2.48 0.65
C GLU A 123 -13.84 1.82 2.03
N GLY A 124 -14.55 0.69 2.05
CA GLY A 124 -15.10 0.09 3.27
C GLY A 124 -14.15 -0.76 4.12
N ASN A 125 -12.90 -0.96 3.68
CA ASN A 125 -11.90 -1.83 4.33
C ASN A 125 -12.35 -3.28 4.59
N PHE A 126 -13.48 -3.75 4.03
CA PHE A 126 -14.01 -5.08 4.32
C PHE A 126 -13.03 -6.20 3.97
N VAL A 127 -12.40 -6.11 2.80
CA VAL A 127 -11.39 -7.07 2.33
C VAL A 127 -10.17 -7.05 3.25
N LEU A 128 -9.73 -5.85 3.65
CA LEU A 128 -8.59 -5.72 4.55
C LEU A 128 -8.92 -6.26 5.94
N ASN A 129 -10.12 -6.06 6.44
CA ASN A 129 -10.58 -6.61 7.72
C ASN A 129 -10.64 -8.13 7.65
N GLU A 130 -11.20 -8.70 6.58
CA GLU A 130 -11.28 -10.15 6.42
C GLU A 130 -9.88 -10.77 6.35
N PHE A 131 -8.96 -10.17 5.58
CA PHE A 131 -7.56 -10.58 5.58
C PHE A 131 -6.99 -10.66 7.00
N HIS A 132 -7.11 -9.60 7.80
CA HIS A 132 -6.58 -9.60 9.16
C HIS A 132 -7.28 -10.60 10.10
N ILE A 133 -8.54 -10.93 9.85
CA ILE A 133 -9.28 -11.93 10.61
C ILE A 133 -8.77 -13.33 10.27
N GLU A 134 -8.58 -13.65 8.99
CA GLU A 134 -8.28 -15.01 8.54
C GLU A 134 -6.83 -15.45 8.79
N ILE A 135 -5.87 -14.52 8.70
CA ILE A 135 -4.45 -14.88 8.81
C ILE A 135 -4.09 -15.36 10.22
N CYS A 136 -3.74 -16.65 10.34
CA CYS A 136 -3.28 -17.27 11.58
C CYS A 136 -1.80 -17.01 11.86
N GLU A 137 -1.35 -17.22 13.10
CA GLU A 137 0.03 -16.93 13.56
C GLU A 137 1.14 -17.64 12.76
N ASN A 138 0.83 -18.81 12.18
CA ASN A 138 1.80 -19.61 11.41
C ASN A 138 1.70 -19.39 9.90
N HIS A 139 0.77 -18.57 9.44
CA HIS A 139 0.58 -18.30 8.02
C HIS A 139 1.72 -17.43 7.46
N THR A 140 2.06 -17.60 6.17
CA THR A 140 3.20 -16.89 5.53
C THR A 140 3.06 -15.35 5.51
N LEU A 141 1.82 -14.86 5.66
CA LEU A 141 1.47 -13.44 5.71
C LEU A 141 1.19 -12.92 7.13
N PHE A 142 1.38 -13.74 8.18
CA PHE A 142 1.13 -13.31 9.54
C PHE A 142 1.93 -12.05 9.90
N GLY A 143 1.24 -11.04 10.44
CA GLY A 143 1.83 -9.76 10.86
C GLY A 143 2.39 -8.91 9.72
N MET A 144 2.01 -9.17 8.47
CA MET A 144 2.44 -8.39 7.31
C MET A 144 1.53 -7.18 7.12
N ASN A 145 2.12 -6.01 6.84
CA ASN A 145 1.32 -4.87 6.45
C ASN A 145 0.99 -4.98 4.96
N VAL A 146 -0.29 -4.85 4.63
CA VAL A 146 -0.76 -5.03 3.27
C VAL A 146 -1.64 -3.87 2.81
N ARG A 147 -1.61 -3.60 1.52
CA ARG A 147 -2.51 -2.69 0.81
C ARG A 147 -3.22 -3.44 -0.29
N VAL A 148 -4.55 -3.44 -0.26
CA VAL A 148 -5.38 -4.01 -1.32
C VAL A 148 -5.23 -3.15 -2.59
N VAL A 149 -4.99 -3.77 -3.73
CA VAL A 149 -4.83 -3.06 -5.01
C VAL A 149 -5.70 -3.58 -6.14
N GLY A 150 -6.14 -4.83 -6.06
CA GLY A 150 -7.04 -5.42 -7.04
C GLY A 150 -7.82 -6.59 -6.46
N ARG A 151 -8.87 -6.98 -7.17
CA ARG A 151 -9.63 -8.20 -6.88
C ARG A 151 -10.03 -8.90 -8.16
N ARG A 152 -10.33 -10.18 -8.09
CA ARG A 152 -11.05 -10.88 -9.15
C ARG A 152 -12.55 -10.75 -8.95
N SER A 153 -13.30 -10.60 -10.04
CA SER A 153 -14.76 -10.47 -9.99
C SER A 153 -15.49 -11.83 -10.02
N ASP A 154 -14.79 -12.92 -10.35
CA ASP A 154 -15.34 -14.26 -10.54
C ASP A 154 -15.03 -15.24 -9.39
N CYS A 155 -14.18 -14.84 -8.44
CA CYS A 155 -13.85 -15.61 -7.24
C CYS A 155 -13.31 -14.71 -6.11
N ASP A 156 -12.95 -15.31 -4.98
CA ASP A 156 -12.47 -14.63 -3.77
C ASP A 156 -10.97 -14.30 -3.76
N ASP A 157 -10.33 -14.27 -4.94
CA ASP A 157 -8.94 -13.86 -5.08
C ASP A 157 -8.79 -12.33 -4.96
N VAL A 158 -7.87 -11.89 -4.11
CA VAL A 158 -7.54 -10.49 -3.88
C VAL A 158 -6.04 -10.27 -4.05
N LEU A 159 -5.67 -9.18 -4.72
CA LEU A 159 -4.30 -8.76 -4.96
C LEU A 159 -3.87 -7.70 -3.93
N PHE A 160 -2.77 -7.99 -3.23
CA PHE A 160 -2.18 -7.11 -2.23
C PHE A 160 -0.73 -6.75 -2.57
N ILE A 161 -0.34 -5.56 -2.14
CA ILE A 161 1.06 -5.13 -2.01
C ILE A 161 1.46 -5.21 -0.54
N THR A 162 2.68 -5.63 -0.26
CA THR A 162 3.15 -5.87 1.12
C THR A 162 4.33 -4.96 1.48
N ASP A 163 4.63 -4.87 2.77
CA ASP A 163 5.84 -4.22 3.29
C ASP A 163 7.08 -5.12 3.28
N ASP A 164 6.96 -6.38 2.82
CA ASP A 164 8.05 -7.34 2.71
C ASP A 164 8.56 -7.40 1.26
N LEU A 165 9.73 -6.82 0.99
CA LEU A 165 10.30 -6.80 -0.37
C LEU A 165 10.65 -8.18 -0.93
N GLN A 166 10.67 -9.24 -0.12
CA GLN A 166 10.80 -10.62 -0.62
C GLN A 166 9.45 -11.19 -1.07
N LYS A 167 8.35 -10.55 -0.68
CA LYS A 167 6.96 -10.91 -1.01
C LYS A 167 6.17 -9.66 -1.45
N PRO A 168 6.69 -8.83 -2.38
CA PRO A 168 6.18 -7.48 -2.58
C PRO A 168 4.74 -7.48 -3.11
N ILE A 169 4.35 -8.53 -3.83
CA ILE A 169 3.03 -8.70 -4.40
C ILE A 169 2.52 -10.10 -4.06
N VAL A 170 1.30 -10.18 -3.53
CA VAL A 170 0.65 -11.46 -3.20
C VAL A 170 -0.78 -11.49 -3.70
N VAL A 171 -1.20 -12.63 -4.24
CA VAL A 171 -2.61 -12.96 -4.47
C VAL A 171 -3.05 -13.90 -3.37
N VAL A 172 -4.16 -13.56 -2.71
CA VAL A 172 -4.71 -14.32 -1.59
C VAL A 172 -6.14 -14.70 -1.92
N HIS A 173 -6.47 -15.98 -1.83
CA HIS A 173 -7.83 -16.47 -1.95
C HIS A 173 -8.50 -16.45 -0.57
N LEU A 174 -9.22 -15.37 -0.26
CA LEU A 174 -9.88 -15.22 1.03
C LEU A 174 -11.01 -16.24 1.19
N THR A 175 -11.23 -16.70 2.42
CA THR A 175 -12.21 -17.77 2.71
C THR A 175 -13.59 -17.22 3.12
N TRP A 176 -13.65 -15.95 3.50
CA TRP A 176 -14.78 -15.22 4.07
C TRP A 176 -15.45 -15.89 5.26
N THR A 177 -14.68 -16.62 6.08
CA THR A 177 -15.23 -17.36 7.24
C THR A 177 -15.56 -16.45 8.42
N GLY A 178 -15.03 -15.21 8.43
CA GLY A 178 -15.12 -14.29 9.55
C GLY A 178 -14.40 -14.80 10.80
N LYS A 179 -13.46 -15.75 10.64
CA LYS A 179 -12.69 -16.37 11.73
C LYS A 179 -11.24 -16.55 11.32
N VAL A 180 -10.37 -16.65 12.33
CA VAL A 180 -8.98 -17.02 12.12
C VAL A 180 -8.91 -18.45 11.58
N GLU A 181 -8.16 -18.63 10.49
CA GLU A 181 -7.90 -19.95 9.94
C GLU A 181 -7.00 -20.77 10.87
N THR A 182 -7.15 -22.09 10.85
CA THR A 182 -6.35 -22.96 11.73
C THR A 182 -5.19 -23.64 11.02
N ASP A 183 -5.31 -23.80 9.71
CA ASP A 183 -4.27 -24.36 8.85
C ASP A 183 -3.45 -23.23 8.23
N PRO A 184 -2.12 -23.19 8.42
CA PRO A 184 -1.26 -22.15 7.85
C PRO A 184 -1.16 -22.17 6.31
N THR A 185 -1.77 -23.14 5.61
CA THR A 185 -1.93 -23.07 4.15
C THR A 185 -3.14 -22.25 3.72
N TRP A 186 -4.00 -21.85 4.65
CA TRP A 186 -5.17 -21.03 4.40
C TRP A 186 -5.03 -19.64 5.06
N PRO A 187 -5.51 -18.57 4.40
CA PRO A 187 -5.99 -18.53 3.01
C PRO A 187 -4.89 -18.85 1.97
N ASP A 188 -5.27 -19.47 0.84
CA ASP A 188 -4.27 -19.83 -0.19
C ASP A 188 -3.57 -18.58 -0.70
N THR A 189 -2.24 -18.63 -0.77
CA THR A 189 -1.40 -17.46 -1.03
C THR A 189 -0.36 -17.73 -2.11
N ARG A 190 -0.40 -16.92 -3.17
CA ARG A 190 0.57 -16.92 -4.26
C ARG A 190 1.44 -15.67 -4.20
N ILE A 191 2.77 -15.84 -4.17
CA ILE A 191 3.75 -14.75 -4.06
C ILE A 191 4.39 -14.46 -5.42
N PHE A 192 4.53 -13.18 -5.74
CA PHE A 192 5.14 -12.68 -6.98
C PHE A 192 6.27 -11.68 -6.68
N LYS A 193 7.35 -11.74 -7.46
CA LYS A 193 8.55 -10.90 -7.28
C LYS A 193 8.40 -9.48 -7.82
N GLY A 194 7.30 -9.20 -8.52
CA GLY A 194 7.01 -7.92 -9.14
C GLY A 194 5.92 -8.03 -10.20
N TRP A 195 5.56 -6.91 -10.80
CA TRP A 195 4.41 -6.81 -11.71
C TRP A 195 4.51 -7.69 -12.95
N GLN A 196 5.70 -7.82 -13.55
CA GLN A 196 5.87 -8.69 -14.71
C GLN A 196 5.67 -10.18 -14.34
N ASP A 197 6.18 -10.61 -13.19
CA ASP A 197 6.02 -11.99 -12.69
C ASP A 197 4.54 -12.29 -12.40
N LEU A 198 3.80 -11.32 -11.86
CA LEU A 198 2.34 -11.40 -11.68
C LEU A 198 1.61 -11.52 -13.02
N ILE A 199 1.96 -10.68 -14.00
CA ILE A 199 1.33 -10.69 -15.34
C ILE A 199 1.52 -12.06 -16.01
N ASP A 200 2.76 -12.54 -16.06
CA ASP A 200 3.13 -13.73 -16.81
C ASP A 200 2.55 -15.02 -16.20
N ARG A 201 2.46 -15.09 -14.86
CA ARG A 201 2.08 -16.31 -14.14
C ARG A 201 0.65 -16.31 -13.60
N CYS A 202 -0.03 -15.17 -13.61
CA CYS A 202 -1.38 -15.02 -13.05
C CYS A 202 -2.34 -14.38 -14.05
N LEU A 203 -2.20 -13.08 -14.33
CA LEU A 203 -3.24 -12.32 -15.03
C LEU A 203 -3.53 -12.87 -16.42
N ILE A 204 -2.51 -13.18 -17.22
CA ILE A 204 -2.69 -13.69 -18.58
C ILE A 204 -3.44 -15.03 -18.56
N GLU A 205 -3.06 -15.93 -17.65
CA GLU A 205 -3.65 -17.26 -17.57
C GLU A 205 -5.06 -17.24 -16.98
N ASP A 206 -5.30 -16.43 -15.95
CA ASP A 206 -6.64 -16.25 -15.37
C ASP A 206 -7.59 -15.61 -16.40
N HIS A 207 -7.13 -14.61 -17.16
CA HIS A 207 -7.90 -14.00 -18.24
C HIS A 207 -8.24 -15.01 -19.35
N ARG A 208 -7.26 -15.82 -19.75
CA ARG A 208 -7.47 -16.87 -20.75
C ARG A 208 -8.54 -17.88 -20.31
N LYS A 209 -8.51 -18.31 -19.04
CA LYS A 209 -9.52 -19.23 -18.49
C LYS A 209 -10.90 -18.59 -18.45
N TYR A 210 -10.98 -17.35 -17.96
CA TYR A 210 -12.23 -16.61 -17.89
C TYR A 210 -12.92 -16.48 -19.26
N LEU A 211 -12.18 -16.18 -20.32
CA LEU A 211 -12.73 -16.10 -21.69
C LEU A 211 -13.18 -17.45 -22.27
N LEU A 212 -12.71 -18.58 -21.74
CA LEU A 212 -13.12 -19.92 -22.18
C LEU A 212 -14.37 -20.40 -21.45
N ASP A 213 -14.65 -19.83 -20.28
CA ASP A 213 -15.79 -20.18 -19.43
C ASP A 213 -16.99 -19.22 -19.65
N GLU A 214 -16.84 -18.13 -20.41
CA GLU A 214 -17.90 -17.26 -20.96
C GLU A 214 -18.47 -17.76 -22.31
#